data_AF-A0A946UCJ4-F1
#
_entry.id   AF-A0A946UCJ4-F1
#
_cell.length_a   1.000
_cell.length_b   1.000
_cell.length_c   1.000
_cell.angle_alpha   90.00
_cell.angle_beta   90.00
_cell.angle_gamma   90.00
#
_symmetry.space_group_name_H-M   'P 1'
#
loop_
_entity.id
_entity.type
_entity.pdbx_description
1 polymer ?
#
loop_
_entity_poly.entity_id
_entity_poly.type
_entity_poly.pdbx_seq_one_letter_code
_entity_poly.pdbx_strand_id
1 'polypeptide(L)'
;MNYVKSKILLSAAIAAALGMAGTANATEPCGDLGECKTLVEINSTDGDVGFHFLMDGDEFIRAYLFNPYWKKIFNYVTRRELRDQTLTETFAESAEPLCWYDPDA
;
A
#
# COMPACT_ATOMS: atom_id res chain seq x y z
N MET A 1 -24.02 -60.42 4.28
CA MET A 1 -24.46 -59.01 4.10
C MET A 1 -23.22 -58.15 3.96
N ASN A 2 -23.16 -57.39 2.88
CA ASN A 2 -21.97 -56.71 2.36
C ASN A 2 -21.65 -55.39 3.07
N TYR A 3 -20.40 -54.96 2.88
CA TYR A 3 -19.84 -53.61 3.05
C TYR A 3 -19.68 -53.07 4.47
N VAL A 4 -18.47 -53.24 5.03
CA VAL A 4 -17.90 -52.24 5.92
C VAL A 4 -16.82 -51.48 5.16
N LYS A 5 -17.06 -50.17 5.08
CA LYS A 5 -16.53 -49.21 4.13
C LYS A 5 -15.03 -48.97 4.33
N SER A 6 -14.27 -49.14 3.25
CA SER A 6 -12.95 -48.54 3.08
C SER A 6 -13.05 -47.04 3.34
N LYS A 7 -12.44 -46.55 4.43
CA LYS A 7 -12.26 -45.11 4.62
C LYS A 7 -11.04 -44.69 3.83
N ILE A 8 -11.37 -44.25 2.63
CA ILE A 8 -10.57 -43.48 1.68
C ILE A 8 -9.67 -42.50 2.44
N LEU A 9 -8.36 -42.68 2.29
CA LEU A 9 -7.35 -41.64 2.50
C LEU A 9 -7.67 -40.50 1.54
N LEU A 10 -8.07 -39.34 2.06
CA LEU A 10 -8.37 -38.17 1.25
C LEU A 10 -7.48 -37.00 1.71
N SER A 11 -6.46 -36.75 0.87
CA SER A 11 -5.93 -35.45 0.46
C SER A 11 -5.28 -34.57 1.53
N ALA A 12 -3.95 -34.51 1.60
CA ALA A 12 -3.07 -33.75 0.70
C ALA A 12 -3.28 -32.23 0.76
N ALA A 13 -2.28 -31.58 1.37
CA ALA A 13 -1.81 -30.21 1.11
C ALA A 13 -2.86 -29.10 1.06
N ILE A 14 -3.05 -28.40 2.20
CA ILE A 14 -3.42 -26.99 2.12
C ILE A 14 -2.15 -26.25 1.66
N ALA A 15 -2.17 -25.90 0.38
CA ALA A 15 -1.14 -25.18 -0.32
C ALA A 15 -0.76 -23.90 0.42
N ALA A 16 0.54 -23.66 0.50
CA ALA A 16 1.12 -22.37 0.83
C ALA A 16 0.48 -21.29 -0.04
N ALA A 17 -0.40 -20.49 0.54
CA ALA A 17 -0.94 -19.31 -0.11
C ALA A 17 0.15 -18.24 -0.16
N LEU A 18 0.92 -18.30 -1.25
CA LEU A 18 1.32 -17.15 -2.05
C LEU A 18 1.90 -15.97 -1.25
N GLY A 19 3.13 -16.15 -0.79
CA GLY A 19 4.10 -15.06 -0.74
C GLY A 19 4.44 -14.61 -2.17
N MET A 20 3.51 -13.94 -2.83
CA MET A 20 3.85 -13.03 -3.93
C MET A 20 3.89 -11.63 -3.33
N ALA A 21 4.89 -11.39 -2.48
CA ALA A 21 5.39 -10.03 -2.34
C ALA A 21 6.01 -9.70 -3.69
N GLY A 22 5.21 -9.10 -4.58
CA GLY A 22 5.74 -8.52 -5.81
C GLY A 22 6.91 -7.64 -5.41
N THR A 23 8.06 -7.81 -6.06
CA THR A 23 9.19 -6.91 -5.86
C THR A 23 8.72 -5.53 -6.30
N ALA A 24 8.32 -4.70 -5.34
CA ALA A 24 8.15 -3.27 -5.53
C ALA A 24 9.56 -2.72 -5.75
N ASN A 25 10.03 -2.80 -7.00
CA ASN A 25 11.25 -2.13 -7.37
C ASN A 25 10.97 -0.63 -7.20
N ALA A 26 11.79 0.03 -6.37
CA ALA A 26 12.12 1.44 -6.49
C ALA A 26 12.21 1.82 -7.96
N THR A 27 11.14 2.22 -8.63
CA THR A 27 11.27 2.67 -10.03
C THR A 27 12.21 3.86 -10.01
N GLU A 28 13.14 3.90 -10.96
CA GLU A 28 13.92 5.05 -11.41
C GLU A 28 13.26 6.41 -11.11
N PRO A 29 14.02 7.51 -10.96
CA PRO A 29 13.50 8.83 -10.61
C PRO A 29 12.13 9.11 -11.22
N CYS A 30 11.16 9.40 -10.37
CA CYS A 30 9.76 9.62 -10.76
C CYS A 30 9.59 11.06 -11.26
N GLY A 31 10.27 11.39 -12.35
CA GLY A 31 10.39 12.76 -12.85
C GLY A 31 11.40 13.55 -12.01
N ASP A 32 10.97 14.71 -11.51
CA ASP A 32 11.81 15.63 -10.72
C ASP A 32 12.01 15.17 -9.26
N LEU A 33 11.37 14.07 -8.86
CA LEU A 33 11.51 13.46 -7.55
C LEU A 33 12.58 12.36 -7.61
N GLY A 34 13.56 12.44 -6.72
CA GLY A 34 14.64 11.46 -6.58
C GLY A 34 14.14 10.12 -6.05
N GLU A 35 13.12 10.14 -5.19
CA GLU A 35 12.37 8.95 -4.76
C GLU A 35 10.86 9.23 -4.70
N CYS A 36 10.07 8.30 -5.26
CA CYS A 36 8.65 8.19 -4.97
C CYS A 36 8.35 6.77 -4.53
N LYS A 37 7.73 6.65 -3.37
CA LYS A 37 7.38 5.36 -2.81
C LYS A 37 5.94 5.38 -2.35
N THR A 38 5.22 4.31 -2.65
CA THR A 38 3.92 4.02 -2.04
C THR A 38 3.94 2.57 -1.58
N LEU A 39 3.73 2.38 -0.29
CA LEU A 39 3.59 1.09 0.36
C LEU A 39 2.11 0.91 0.71
N VAL A 40 1.58 -0.27 0.39
CA VAL A 40 0.29 -0.72 0.89
C VAL A 40 0.60 -1.73 1.97
N GLU A 41 0.22 -1.40 3.21
CA GLU A 41 0.37 -2.29 4.34
C GLU A 41 -0.95 -3.01 4.58
N ILE A 42 -0.88 -4.34 4.70
CA ILE A 42 -2.00 -5.17 5.12
C ILE A 42 -1.54 -5.88 6.38
N ASN A 43 -2.06 -5.47 7.53
CA ASN A 43 -1.70 -6.07 8.80
C ASN A 43 -2.62 -7.25 9.07
N SER A 44 -2.07 -8.46 9.10
CA SER A 44 -2.87 -9.67 9.35
C SER A 44 -3.30 -9.86 10.81
N THR A 45 -2.66 -9.13 11.74
CA THR A 45 -2.94 -9.24 13.19
C THR A 45 -4.13 -8.37 13.56
N ASP A 46 -4.08 -7.10 13.16
CA ASP A 46 -5.13 -6.11 13.44
C ASP A 46 -6.20 -6.08 12.33
N GLY A 47 -5.86 -6.61 11.15
CA GLY A 47 -6.80 -6.87 10.07
C GLY A 47 -7.23 -5.64 9.29
N ASP A 48 -6.43 -4.59 9.36
CA ASP A 48 -6.61 -3.33 8.66
C ASP A 48 -5.69 -3.20 7.44
N VAL A 49 -5.90 -2.13 6.67
CA VAL A 49 -5.12 -1.81 5.47
C VAL A 49 -4.81 -0.32 5.43
N GLY A 50 -3.54 0.01 5.23
CA GLY A 50 -3.04 1.38 5.23
C GLY A 50 -2.19 1.70 4.00
N PHE A 51 -2.00 2.99 3.75
CA PHE A 51 -1.05 3.52 2.76
C PHE A 51 0.01 4.35 3.46
N HIS A 52 1.26 4.10 3.12
CA HIS A 52 2.39 4.98 3.46
C HIS A 52 3.00 5.48 2.14
N PHE A 53 3.25 6.77 2.02
CA PHE A 53 3.89 7.29 0.82
C PHE A 53 4.93 8.36 1.12
N LEU A 54 5.97 8.35 0.30
CA LEU A 54 7.13 9.25 0.36
C LEU A 54 7.31 9.92 -1.01
N MET A 55 7.54 11.22 -0.98
CA MET A 55 7.94 12.03 -2.13
C MET A 55 9.19 12.81 -1.71
N ASP A 56 10.34 12.44 -2.24
CA ASP A 56 11.65 13.03 -1.95
C ASP A 56 12.25 13.60 -3.25
N GLY A 57 12.70 14.86 -3.20
CA GLY A 57 13.32 15.57 -4.32
C GLY A 57 14.04 16.82 -3.87
N ASP A 58 14.68 17.53 -4.80
CA ASP A 58 15.59 18.61 -4.43
C ASP A 58 14.85 19.88 -3.99
N GLU A 59 13.82 20.34 -4.72
CA GLU A 59 13.05 21.55 -4.38
C GLU A 59 11.65 21.51 -5.02
N PHE A 60 10.62 21.15 -4.24
CA PHE A 60 9.24 21.15 -4.74
C PHE A 60 8.28 21.99 -3.90
N ILE A 61 7.34 22.61 -4.60
CA ILE A 61 6.24 23.40 -4.01
C ILE A 61 4.91 22.64 -4.06
N ARG A 62 4.84 21.55 -4.82
CA ARG A 62 3.63 20.76 -5.06
C ARG A 62 4.02 19.32 -5.35
N ALA A 63 3.24 18.39 -4.83
CA ALA A 63 3.36 16.98 -5.16
C ALA A 63 1.97 16.33 -5.19
N TYR A 64 1.82 15.30 -6.03
CA TYR A 64 0.54 14.68 -6.34
C TYR A 64 0.69 13.16 -6.39
N LEU A 65 -0.30 12.44 -5.87
CA LEU A 65 -0.43 11.00 -6.06
C LEU A 65 -1.66 10.71 -6.92
N PHE A 66 -1.51 9.82 -7.89
CA PHE A 66 -2.57 9.35 -8.76
C PHE A 66 -2.79 7.85 -8.58
N ASN A 67 -4.04 7.41 -8.63
CA ASN A 67 -4.36 5.99 -8.69
C ASN A 67 -4.09 5.42 -10.10
N PRO A 68 -4.17 4.09 -10.29
CA PRO A 68 -3.93 3.46 -11.61
C PRO A 68 -4.86 3.92 -12.75
N TYR A 69 -5.99 4.56 -12.42
CA TYR A 69 -6.92 5.14 -13.38
C TYR A 69 -6.67 6.64 -13.61
N TRP A 70 -5.49 7.15 -13.24
CA TRP A 70 -5.11 8.57 -13.34
C TRP A 70 -5.99 9.54 -12.57
N LYS A 71 -6.73 9.06 -11.55
CA LYS A 71 -7.44 9.96 -10.64
C LYS A 71 -6.50 10.39 -9.53
N LYS A 72 -6.42 11.70 -9.30
CA LYS A 72 -5.65 12.27 -8.20
C LYS A 72 -6.28 11.88 -6.86
N ILE A 73 -5.49 11.26 -5.99
CA ILE A 73 -5.92 10.79 -4.67
C ILE A 73 -5.23 11.52 -3.51
N PHE A 74 -4.12 12.22 -3.79
CA PHE A 74 -3.46 13.10 -2.83
C PHE A 74 -2.94 14.36 -3.53
N ASN A 75 -2.96 15.49 -2.81
CA ASN A 75 -2.23 16.68 -3.20
C ASN A 75 -1.65 17.40 -1.98
N TYR A 76 -0.40 17.81 -2.11
CA TYR A 76 0.19 18.79 -1.21
C TYR A 76 0.62 20.02 -2.00
N VAL A 77 0.39 21.20 -1.42
CA VAL A 77 0.77 22.50 -2.00
C VAL A 77 1.28 23.39 -0.90
N THR A 78 2.55 23.77 -0.97
CA THR A 78 3.13 24.74 -0.03
C THR A 78 2.47 26.10 -0.17
N ARG A 79 2.38 26.83 0.95
CA ARG A 79 1.83 28.18 1.02
C ARG A 79 2.73 29.07 1.88
N ARG A 80 2.70 30.37 1.60
CA ARG A 80 3.42 31.41 2.34
C ARG A 80 4.92 31.06 2.48
N GLU A 81 5.49 31.14 3.66
CA GLU A 81 6.93 31.01 3.90
C GLU A 81 7.48 29.63 3.48
N LEU A 82 6.67 28.56 3.54
CA LEU A 82 7.06 27.24 3.03
C LEU A 82 7.12 27.17 1.50
N ARG A 83 6.41 28.06 0.80
CA ARG A 83 6.53 28.16 -0.65
C ARG A 83 7.88 28.74 -1.06
N ASP A 84 8.35 29.72 -0.31
CA ASP A 84 9.62 30.40 -0.59
C ASP A 84 10.83 29.54 -0.19
N GLN A 85 10.67 28.69 0.82
CA GLN A 85 11.70 27.73 1.24
C GLN A 85 11.70 26.43 0.42
N THR A 86 10.61 26.11 -0.28
CA THR A 86 10.36 24.82 -0.92
C THR A 86 10.39 23.64 0.07
N LEU A 87 9.97 22.45 -0.38
CA LEU A 87 10.15 21.21 0.37
C LEU A 87 11.10 20.29 -0.36
N THR A 88 11.86 19.53 0.41
CA THR A 88 12.71 18.44 -0.09
C THR A 88 12.04 17.08 0.10
N GLU A 89 11.16 16.95 1.10
CA GLU A 89 10.54 15.67 1.44
C GLU A 89 9.09 15.84 1.90
N THR A 90 8.22 14.89 1.56
CA THR A 90 6.88 14.75 2.14
C THR A 90 6.58 13.28 2.40
N PHE A 91 6.31 12.96 3.67
CA PHE A 91 5.84 11.66 4.12
C PHE A 91 4.43 11.79 4.70
N ALA A 92 3.55 10.86 4.34
CA ALA A 92 2.22 10.78 4.92
C ALA A 92 1.69 9.34 4.95
N GLU A 93 0.72 9.14 5.83
CA GLU A 93 0.09 7.87 6.15
C GLU A 93 -1.43 8.04 6.15
N SER A 94 -2.16 7.03 5.66
CA SER A 94 -3.62 7.01 5.75
C SER A 94 -4.09 6.51 7.12
N ALA A 95 -5.35 6.78 7.47
CA ALA A 95 -6.00 5.94 8.47
C ALA A 95 -6.06 4.48 7.96
N GLU A 96 -6.13 3.53 8.88
CA GLU A 96 -6.10 2.09 8.59
C GLU A 96 -7.51 1.50 8.78
N PRO A 97 -8.40 1.57 7.78
CA PRO A 97 -9.70 0.92 7.87
C PRO A 97 -9.57 -0.61 7.94
N LEU A 98 -10.48 -1.23 8.67
CA LEU A 98 -10.61 -2.68 8.71
C LEU A 98 -10.89 -3.25 7.31
N CYS A 99 -10.34 -4.43 7.04
CA CYS A 99 -10.58 -5.17 5.80
C CYS A 99 -11.98 -5.79 5.74
N TRP A 100 -12.77 -5.66 6.80
CA TRP A 100 -14.16 -6.08 6.90
C TRP A 100 -15.05 -4.95 7.41
N TYR A 101 -16.35 -5.10 7.20
CA TYR A 101 -17.33 -4.19 7.77
C TYR A 101 -17.43 -4.41 9.28
N ASP A 102 -17.11 -3.38 10.05
CA ASP A 102 -17.36 -3.30 11.48
C ASP A 102 -18.30 -2.11 11.75
N PRO A 103 -19.51 -2.34 12.28
CA PRO A 103 -20.45 -1.25 12.60
C PRO A 103 -20.01 -0.38 13.77
N ASP A 104 -19.03 -0.82 14.56
CA ASP A 104 -18.62 -0.20 15.82
C ASP A 104 -17.21 0.44 15.77
N ALA A 105 -16.53 0.36 14.61
CA ALA A 105 -15.19 0.92 14.39
C ALA A 105 -15.17 2.44 14.10
#